data_AF-A0A937PUZ8-F1
#
_entry.id   AF-A0A937PUZ8-F1
#
_cell.length_a   1.000
_cell.length_b   1.000
_cell.length_c   1.000
_cell.angle_alpha   90.00
_cell.angle_beta   90.00
_cell.angle_gamma   90.00
#
_symmetry.space_group_name_H-M   'P 1'
#
loop_
_entity.id
_entity.type
_entity.pdbx_description
1 polymer ?
#
loop_
_entity_poly.entity_id
_entity_poly.type
_entity_poly.pdbx_seq_one_letter_code
_entity_poly.pdbx_strand_id
1 'polypeptide(L)'
;MNCPKCGHQNHDHARACFYCRTSLLEPEPLGEPVDIRTSRLAVASAILAVLSIPGFIMFSGSAVQRFDSYEVHIPAFVCCLSGVAAVFLGLIALACIEINYGRLTGRAYAAIGIAIPLFGVFLINVYASLARTRSVAYRLTCTTNLSGIGKAMLIYANDYDDELPRAGGRNSALGTTPNWQGDTRRAAFGFDSKGNGGQASMSANFYLLVKYAEVTPKSFRCDKDRAFKEFKLRDYKIANKDIIDLWDFGPDPAKHVSFSYHIPYGNYALTSSNLPGMAVAADRNPWLPSPAGYRSKTDFQAFDPNGTRKIIKRANALHHKGDGQNVLFVDCHVSFEREPFCGVKDDNIYTPQTTTDIRKGTLPTLTSQPASRTDSLLLHDPPKGAGK
;
A
#
# COMPACT_ATOMS: atom_id res chain seq x y z
N MET A 1 -20.80 -86.59 -34.09
CA MET A 1 -21.29 -86.42 -32.69
C MET A 1 -22.83 -86.51 -32.60
N ASN A 2 -23.41 -87.17 -31.58
CA ASN A 2 -24.88 -87.24 -31.43
C ASN A 2 -25.44 -85.99 -30.74
N CYS A 3 -26.59 -85.50 -31.19
CA CYS A 3 -27.24 -84.36 -30.55
C CYS A 3 -27.83 -84.77 -29.20
N PRO A 4 -27.51 -84.07 -28.09
CA PRO A 4 -28.01 -84.43 -26.76
C PRO A 4 -29.53 -84.25 -26.61
N LYS A 5 -30.17 -83.46 -27.48
CA LYS A 5 -31.61 -83.17 -27.42
C LYS A 5 -32.46 -84.16 -28.21
N CYS A 6 -32.03 -84.56 -29.40
CA CYS A 6 -32.84 -85.38 -30.31
C CYS A 6 -32.18 -86.69 -30.75
N GLY A 7 -31.00 -87.02 -30.21
CA GLY A 7 -30.30 -88.30 -30.43
C GLY A 7 -29.71 -88.52 -31.82
N HIS A 8 -30.03 -87.67 -32.81
CA HIS A 8 -29.54 -87.83 -34.19
C HIS A 8 -28.04 -87.54 -34.31
N GLN A 9 -27.36 -88.33 -35.14
CA GLN A 9 -25.94 -88.18 -35.43
C GLN A 9 -25.71 -86.97 -36.36
N ASN A 10 -24.84 -86.07 -35.95
CA ASN A 10 -24.39 -84.91 -36.73
C ASN A 10 -22.93 -85.09 -37.15
N HIS A 11 -22.54 -84.45 -38.25
CA HIS A 11 -21.16 -84.38 -38.72
C HIS A 11 -20.22 -83.91 -37.61
N ASP A 12 -18.97 -84.38 -37.62
CA ASP A 12 -18.05 -84.28 -36.46
C ASP A 12 -17.55 -82.87 -36.14
N HIS A 13 -18.00 -81.83 -36.84
CA HIS A 13 -17.74 -80.41 -36.54
C HIS A 13 -18.97 -79.51 -36.63
N ALA A 14 -20.19 -80.07 -36.57
CA ALA A 14 -21.41 -79.28 -36.60
C ALA A 14 -21.55 -78.43 -35.32
N ARG A 15 -21.63 -77.09 -35.47
CA ARG A 15 -21.82 -76.17 -34.32
C ARG A 15 -23.25 -76.19 -33.75
N ALA A 16 -24.22 -76.64 -34.55
CA ALA A 16 -25.60 -76.83 -34.15
C ALA A 16 -26.17 -78.08 -34.82
N CYS A 17 -27.14 -78.73 -34.18
CA CYS A 17 -27.81 -79.90 -34.71
C CYS A 17 -28.60 -79.55 -35.98
N PHE A 18 -28.42 -80.32 -37.06
CA PHE A 18 -29.08 -80.06 -38.34
C PHE A 18 -30.61 -80.16 -38.24
N TYR A 19 -31.12 -81.12 -37.46
CA TYR A 19 -32.55 -81.41 -37.36
C TYR A 19 -33.30 -80.47 -36.40
N CYS A 20 -32.75 -80.21 -35.21
CA CYS A 20 -33.44 -79.45 -34.17
C CYS A 20 -32.82 -78.09 -33.86
N ARG A 21 -31.78 -77.69 -34.62
CA ARG A 21 -31.06 -76.40 -34.51
C ARG A 21 -30.41 -76.12 -33.14
N THR A 22 -30.35 -77.09 -32.24
CA THR A 22 -29.76 -76.92 -30.90
C THR A 22 -28.24 -76.80 -31.00
N SER A 23 -27.64 -75.80 -30.33
CA SER A 23 -26.18 -75.64 -30.27
C SER A 23 -25.50 -76.88 -29.70
N LEU A 24 -24.43 -77.31 -30.35
CA LEU A 24 -23.64 -78.49 -29.97
C LEU A 24 -22.32 -78.12 -29.27
N LEU A 25 -22.01 -76.83 -29.19
CA LEU A 25 -20.89 -76.29 -28.41
C LEU A 25 -21.38 -75.92 -27.02
N GLU A 26 -20.75 -76.47 -25.99
CA GLU A 26 -20.90 -75.97 -24.62
C GLU A 26 -20.38 -74.52 -24.56
N PRO A 27 -21.12 -73.58 -23.95
CA PRO A 27 -20.62 -72.22 -23.74
C PRO A 27 -19.42 -72.27 -22.79
N GLU A 28 -18.31 -71.67 -23.22
CA GLU A 28 -17.12 -71.43 -22.40
C GLU A 28 -17.55 -70.69 -21.12
N PRO A 29 -17.14 -71.13 -19.91
CA PRO A 29 -17.59 -70.51 -18.68
C PRO A 29 -17.14 -69.04 -18.66
N LEU A 30 -18.12 -68.13 -18.57
CA LEU A 30 -17.87 -66.71 -18.28
C LEU A 30 -17.00 -66.63 -17.02
N GLY A 31 -15.75 -66.17 -17.18
CA GLY A 31 -14.83 -65.96 -16.07
C GLY A 31 -15.48 -65.12 -14.98
N GLU A 32 -15.19 -65.45 -13.71
CA GLU A 32 -15.79 -64.78 -12.55
C GLU A 32 -15.73 -63.25 -12.67
N PRO A 33 -16.79 -62.52 -12.27
CA PRO A 33 -16.80 -61.06 -12.32
C PRO A 33 -15.66 -60.50 -11.46
N VAL A 34 -14.77 -59.75 -12.09
CA VAL A 34 -13.66 -59.08 -11.40
C VAL A 34 -14.25 -58.03 -10.44
N ASP A 35 -14.06 -58.22 -9.13
CA ASP A 35 -14.51 -57.29 -8.10
C ASP A 35 -13.66 -56.00 -8.13
N ILE A 36 -14.26 -54.93 -8.65
CA ILE A 36 -13.62 -53.62 -8.80
C ILE A 36 -13.90 -52.78 -7.54
N ARG A 37 -12.84 -52.43 -6.79
CA ARG A 37 -12.96 -51.66 -5.53
C ARG A 37 -12.36 -50.26 -5.65
N THR A 38 -12.96 -49.29 -4.95
CA THR A 38 -12.39 -47.94 -4.83
C THR A 38 -11.28 -47.89 -3.79
N SER A 39 -10.17 -47.22 -4.09
CA SER A 39 -9.05 -47.06 -3.16
C SER A 39 -9.45 -46.22 -1.95
N ARG A 40 -9.40 -46.83 -0.75
CA ARG A 40 -9.65 -46.14 0.53
C ARG A 40 -8.64 -45.02 0.78
N LEU A 41 -7.40 -45.20 0.33
CA LEU A 41 -6.34 -44.18 0.42
C LEU A 41 -6.66 -42.96 -0.46
N ALA A 42 -7.21 -43.18 -1.66
CA ALA A 42 -7.62 -42.09 -2.54
C ALA A 42 -8.77 -41.28 -1.93
N VAL A 43 -9.76 -41.95 -1.33
CA VAL A 43 -10.88 -41.29 -0.64
C VAL A 43 -10.39 -40.52 0.60
N ALA A 44 -9.53 -41.12 1.42
CA ALA A 44 -8.95 -40.45 2.59
C ALA A 44 -8.13 -39.20 2.20
N SER A 45 -7.35 -39.30 1.13
CA SER A 45 -6.61 -38.16 0.56
C SER A 45 -7.53 -37.01 0.16
N ALA A 46 -8.64 -37.30 -0.54
CA ALA A 46 -9.63 -36.29 -0.91
C ALA A 46 -10.29 -35.62 0.31
N ILE A 47 -10.65 -36.40 1.34
CA ILE A 47 -11.26 -35.86 2.57
C ILE A 47 -10.29 -34.93 3.30
N LEU A 48 -9.04 -35.34 3.48
CA LEU A 48 -8.02 -34.52 4.14
C LEU A 48 -7.73 -33.23 3.37
N ALA A 49 -7.74 -33.27 2.04
CA ALA A 49 -7.60 -32.10 1.21
C ALA A 49 -8.74 -31.09 1.43
N VAL A 50 -9.99 -31.53 1.51
CA VAL A 50 -11.12 -30.65 1.82
C VAL A 50 -11.00 -30.05 3.23
N LEU A 51 -10.57 -30.86 4.22
CA LEU A 51 -10.35 -30.40 5.59
C LEU A 51 -9.20 -29.38 5.74
N SER A 52 -8.31 -29.27 4.74
CA SER A 52 -7.23 -28.28 4.75
C SER A 52 -7.70 -26.86 4.36
N ILE A 53 -8.86 -26.74 3.68
CA ILE A 53 -9.37 -25.46 3.15
C ILE A 53 -9.55 -24.38 4.24
N PRO A 54 -10.18 -24.64 5.40
CA PRO A 54 -10.32 -23.64 6.46
C PRO A 54 -8.98 -23.11 6.97
N GLY A 55 -7.96 -23.96 7.02
CA GLY A 55 -6.61 -23.58 7.40
C GLY A 55 -5.98 -22.57 6.46
N PHE A 56 -6.12 -22.78 5.15
CA PHE A 56 -5.62 -21.85 4.15
C PHE A 56 -6.32 -20.49 4.24
N ILE A 57 -7.63 -20.48 4.50
CA ILE A 57 -8.40 -19.24 4.71
C ILE A 57 -7.90 -18.50 5.97
N MET A 58 -7.78 -19.20 7.10
CA MET A 58 -7.29 -18.61 8.35
C MET A 58 -5.85 -18.08 8.23
N PHE A 59 -4.96 -18.83 7.56
CA PHE A 59 -3.58 -18.41 7.32
C PHE A 59 -3.49 -17.16 6.43
N SER A 60 -4.35 -17.07 5.40
CA SER A 60 -4.42 -15.88 4.55
C SER A 60 -4.90 -14.63 5.32
N GLY A 61 -5.81 -14.80 6.28
CA GLY A 61 -6.29 -13.73 7.15
C GLY A 61 -5.23 -13.24 8.15
N SER A 62 -4.54 -14.16 8.83
CA SER A 62 -3.49 -13.81 9.80
C SER A 62 -2.28 -13.14 9.14
N ALA A 63 -1.89 -13.59 7.94
CA ALA A 63 -0.85 -12.97 7.13
C ALA A 63 -1.14 -11.49 6.78
N VAL A 64 -2.41 -11.09 6.76
CA VAL A 64 -2.84 -9.71 6.43
C VAL A 64 -3.14 -8.85 7.64
N GLN A 65 -3.71 -9.42 8.70
CA GLN A 65 -4.23 -8.63 9.83
C GLN A 65 -3.30 -8.56 11.06
N ARG A 66 -2.12 -9.22 11.07
CA ARG A 66 -1.23 -9.27 12.26
C ARG A 66 -2.03 -9.52 13.54
N PHE A 67 -2.86 -10.55 13.52
CA PHE A 67 -3.43 -11.07 14.75
C PHE A 67 -2.31 -11.81 15.49
N ASP A 68 -1.74 -11.20 16.53
CA ASP A 68 -0.73 -11.79 17.42
C ASP A 68 -1.35 -12.81 18.42
N SER A 69 -2.52 -13.36 18.13
CA SER A 69 -3.23 -14.30 19.00
C SER A 69 -2.88 -15.75 18.63
N TYR A 70 -2.34 -16.49 19.61
CA TYR A 70 -2.01 -17.91 19.52
C TYR A 70 -3.19 -18.79 19.03
N GLU A 71 -4.41 -18.33 19.29
CA GLU A 71 -5.67 -19.00 18.93
C GLU A 71 -5.86 -19.20 17.42
N VAL A 72 -5.24 -18.38 16.57
CA VAL A 72 -5.37 -18.47 15.11
C VAL A 72 -4.26 -19.34 14.49
N HIS A 73 -3.09 -19.42 15.13
CA HIS A 73 -1.93 -20.12 14.59
C HIS A 73 -2.02 -21.63 14.73
N ILE A 74 -2.53 -22.13 15.86
CA ILE A 74 -2.63 -23.58 16.13
C ILE A 74 -3.59 -24.26 15.13
N PRO A 75 -4.84 -23.78 14.91
CA PRO A 75 -5.76 -24.40 13.95
C PRO A 75 -5.24 -24.33 12.51
N ALA A 76 -4.62 -23.22 12.12
CA ALA A 76 -4.03 -23.07 10.79
C ALA A 76 -2.91 -24.09 10.55
N PHE A 77 -2.04 -24.32 11.54
CA PHE A 77 -0.95 -25.29 11.45
C PHE A 77 -1.49 -26.73 11.31
N VAL A 78 -2.51 -27.11 12.08
CA VAL A 78 -3.14 -28.44 12.01
C VAL A 78 -3.77 -28.69 10.63
N CYS A 79 -4.45 -27.69 10.05
CA CYS A 79 -5.02 -27.81 8.70
C CYS A 79 -3.95 -27.83 7.59
N CYS A 80 -2.79 -27.21 7.77
CA CYS A 80 -1.67 -27.35 6.83
C CYS A 80 -1.09 -28.78 6.85
N LEU A 81 -0.97 -29.37 8.05
CA LEU A 81 -0.54 -30.76 8.22
C LEU A 81 -1.48 -31.75 7.52
N SER A 82 -2.81 -31.52 7.57
CA SER A 82 -3.76 -32.36 6.86
C SER A 82 -3.62 -32.24 5.34
N GLY A 83 -3.30 -31.05 4.81
CA GLY A 83 -3.00 -30.85 3.39
C GLY A 83 -1.74 -31.60 2.94
N VAL A 84 -0.67 -31.59 3.75
CA VAL A 84 0.56 -32.38 3.48
C VAL A 84 0.24 -33.88 3.46
N ALA A 85 -0.49 -34.37 4.46
CA ALA A 85 -0.90 -35.77 4.53
C ALA A 85 -1.79 -36.17 3.33
N ALA A 86 -2.68 -35.27 2.88
CA ALA A 86 -3.51 -35.48 1.69
C ALA A 86 -2.67 -35.71 0.43
N VAL A 87 -1.64 -34.89 0.20
CA VAL A 87 -0.73 -35.02 -0.96
C VAL A 87 0.00 -36.37 -0.91
N PHE A 88 0.59 -36.73 0.22
CA PHE A 88 1.30 -38.02 0.36
C PHE A 88 0.38 -39.21 0.13
N LEU A 89 -0.81 -39.23 0.75
CA LEU A 89 -1.78 -40.31 0.55
C LEU A 89 -2.31 -40.36 -0.88
N GLY A 90 -2.44 -39.22 -1.55
CA GLY A 90 -2.84 -39.15 -2.95
C GLY A 90 -1.80 -39.77 -3.88
N LEU A 91 -0.52 -39.45 -3.67
CA LEU A 91 0.60 -40.03 -4.43
C LEU A 91 0.70 -41.54 -4.22
N ILE A 92 0.61 -42.00 -2.96
CA ILE A 92 0.61 -43.43 -2.63
C ILE A 92 -0.59 -44.13 -3.28
N ALA A 93 -1.78 -43.51 -3.22
CA ALA A 93 -2.98 -44.08 -3.82
C ALA A 93 -2.87 -44.22 -5.35
N LEU A 94 -2.25 -43.26 -6.05
CA LEU A 94 -1.99 -43.37 -7.49
C LEU A 94 -1.07 -44.53 -7.81
N ALA A 95 0.05 -44.67 -7.08
CA ALA A 95 0.97 -45.79 -7.25
C ALA A 95 0.29 -47.14 -7.00
N CYS A 96 -0.51 -47.26 -5.94
CA CYS A 96 -1.28 -48.48 -5.68
C CYS A 96 -2.30 -48.78 -6.78
N ILE A 97 -3.01 -47.78 -7.31
CA ILE A 97 -3.99 -47.99 -8.40
C ILE A 97 -3.29 -48.54 -9.65
N GLU A 98 -2.10 -48.03 -9.96
CA GLU A 98 -1.33 -48.43 -11.15
C GLU A 98 -0.78 -49.85 -11.04
N ILE A 99 -0.31 -50.26 -9.86
CA ILE A 99 0.21 -51.61 -9.60
C ILE A 99 -0.90 -52.69 -9.64
N ASN A 100 -2.17 -52.33 -9.41
CA ASN A 100 -3.27 -53.29 -9.27
C ASN A 100 -3.99 -53.66 -10.59
N TYR A 101 -3.43 -53.33 -11.76
CA TYR A 101 -3.88 -53.77 -13.09
C TYR A 101 -5.41 -53.69 -13.30
N GLY A 102 -6.05 -52.62 -12.83
CA GLY A 102 -7.49 -52.35 -13.03
C GLY A 102 -8.43 -52.87 -11.94
N ARG A 103 -7.95 -53.59 -10.91
CA ARG A 103 -8.78 -54.03 -9.77
C ARG A 103 -9.13 -52.91 -8.77
N LEU A 104 -8.36 -51.82 -8.79
CA LEU A 104 -8.54 -50.65 -7.94
C LEU A 104 -8.82 -49.40 -8.77
N THR A 105 -9.83 -48.63 -8.37
CA THR A 105 -10.19 -47.34 -9.00
C THR A 105 -10.07 -46.18 -8.01
N GLY A 106 -10.22 -44.94 -8.48
CA GLY A 106 -10.22 -43.75 -7.61
C GLY A 106 -9.19 -42.67 -7.98
N ARG A 107 -8.68 -42.66 -9.22
CA ARG A 107 -7.71 -41.65 -9.70
C ARG A 107 -8.20 -40.22 -9.49
N ALA A 108 -9.49 -39.96 -9.70
CA ALA A 108 -10.09 -38.65 -9.48
C ALA A 108 -9.97 -38.19 -8.02
N TYR A 109 -10.24 -39.07 -7.05
CA TYR A 109 -10.11 -38.75 -5.62
C TYR A 109 -8.66 -38.46 -5.23
N ALA A 110 -7.71 -39.26 -5.72
CA ALA A 110 -6.29 -39.01 -5.49
C ALA A 110 -5.83 -37.68 -6.12
N ALA A 111 -6.32 -37.35 -7.33
CA ALA A 111 -6.03 -36.09 -7.99
C ALA A 111 -6.58 -34.88 -7.21
N ILE A 112 -7.82 -34.97 -6.69
CA ILE A 112 -8.41 -33.94 -5.81
C ILE A 112 -7.55 -33.74 -4.55
N GLY A 113 -7.13 -34.84 -3.94
CA GLY A 113 -6.30 -34.87 -2.74
C GLY A 113 -4.94 -34.17 -2.91
N ILE A 114 -4.38 -34.22 -4.12
CA ILE A 114 -3.12 -33.54 -4.47
C ILE A 114 -3.36 -32.09 -4.89
N ALA A 115 -4.37 -31.84 -5.73
CA ALA A 115 -4.57 -30.54 -6.37
C ALA A 115 -5.02 -29.44 -5.39
N ILE A 116 -5.95 -29.75 -4.47
CA ILE A 116 -6.50 -28.74 -3.55
C ILE A 116 -5.41 -28.14 -2.63
N PRO A 117 -4.58 -28.94 -1.93
CA PRO A 117 -3.53 -28.37 -1.09
C PRO A 117 -2.49 -27.56 -1.86
N LEU A 118 -2.08 -28.03 -3.04
CA LEU A 118 -1.11 -27.31 -3.89
C LEU A 118 -1.68 -25.98 -4.38
N PHE A 119 -2.94 -25.96 -4.81
CA PHE A 119 -3.61 -24.75 -5.23
C PHE A 119 -3.81 -23.76 -4.06
N GLY A 120 -4.14 -24.26 -2.87
CA GLY A 120 -4.24 -23.46 -1.65
C GLY A 120 -2.92 -22.76 -1.30
N VAL A 121 -1.80 -23.49 -1.32
CA VAL A 121 -0.45 -22.91 -1.10
C VAL A 121 -0.12 -21.87 -2.17
N PHE A 122 -0.42 -22.14 -3.44
CA PHE A 122 -0.22 -21.16 -4.51
C PHE A 122 -1.00 -19.85 -4.26
N LEU A 123 -2.29 -19.94 -3.93
CA LEU A 123 -3.13 -18.78 -3.64
C LEU A 123 -2.62 -17.98 -2.43
N ILE A 124 -2.14 -18.63 -1.37
CA ILE A 124 -1.55 -17.96 -0.22
C ILE A 124 -0.34 -17.12 -0.63
N ASN A 125 0.55 -17.68 -1.45
CA ASN A 125 1.75 -16.97 -1.90
C ASN A 125 1.41 -15.78 -2.80
N VAL A 126 0.47 -15.95 -3.73
CA VAL A 126 -0.03 -14.86 -4.59
C VAL A 126 -0.66 -13.75 -3.73
N TYR A 127 -1.52 -14.12 -2.77
CA TYR A 127 -2.18 -13.16 -1.91
C TYR A 127 -1.21 -12.42 -0.97
N ALA A 128 -0.25 -13.13 -0.37
CA ALA A 128 0.79 -12.53 0.47
C ALA A 128 1.64 -11.51 -0.31
N SER A 129 1.99 -11.84 -1.56
CA SER A 129 2.69 -10.93 -2.47
C SER A 129 1.86 -9.69 -2.78
N LEU A 130 0.59 -9.86 -3.17
CA LEU A 130 -0.33 -8.77 -3.52
C LEU A 130 -0.71 -7.88 -2.31
N ALA A 131 -0.80 -8.45 -1.12
CA ALA A 131 -1.05 -7.70 0.12
C ALA A 131 0.14 -6.79 0.48
N ARG A 132 1.37 -7.27 0.26
CA ARG A 132 2.59 -6.50 0.49
C ARG A 132 2.77 -5.38 -0.55
N THR A 133 2.44 -5.62 -1.81
CA THR A 133 2.52 -4.58 -2.85
C THR A 133 1.55 -3.42 -2.58
N ARG A 134 0.37 -3.70 -2.01
CA ARG A 134 -0.59 -2.63 -1.65
C ARG A 134 0.00 -1.64 -0.64
N SER A 135 0.71 -2.11 0.38
CA SER A 135 1.28 -1.22 1.41
C SER A 135 2.44 -0.35 0.90
N VAL A 136 3.21 -0.87 -0.07
CA VAL A 136 4.31 -0.12 -0.74
C VAL A 136 3.76 0.87 -1.75
N ALA A 137 2.78 0.48 -2.58
CA ALA A 137 2.16 1.34 -3.58
C ALA A 137 1.54 2.61 -2.98
N TYR A 138 1.07 2.54 -1.72
CA TYR A 138 0.51 3.72 -1.04
C TYR A 138 1.50 4.85 -0.82
N ARG A 139 2.80 4.57 -0.72
CA ARG A 139 3.84 5.59 -0.54
C ARG A 139 4.32 6.14 -1.87
N LEU A 140 4.33 5.30 -2.92
CA LEU A 140 4.86 5.64 -4.24
C LEU A 140 4.17 6.85 -4.88
N THR A 141 2.86 7.05 -4.69
CA THR A 141 2.18 8.25 -5.22
C THR A 141 2.73 9.51 -4.59
N CYS A 142 2.83 9.57 -3.25
CA CYS A 142 3.39 10.72 -2.55
C CYS A 142 4.86 10.94 -2.92
N THR A 143 5.65 9.86 -3.03
CA THR A 143 7.04 9.92 -3.52
C THR A 143 7.12 10.54 -4.92
N THR A 144 6.27 10.09 -5.85
CA THR A 144 6.24 10.59 -7.23
C THR A 144 5.81 12.05 -7.28
N ASN A 145 4.79 12.41 -6.51
CA ASN A 145 4.31 13.78 -6.38
C ASN A 145 5.40 14.71 -5.84
N LEU A 146 6.07 14.35 -4.73
CA LEU A 146 7.19 15.12 -4.18
C LEU A 146 8.36 15.22 -5.14
N SER A 147 8.66 14.16 -5.90
CA SER A 147 9.73 14.19 -6.91
C SER A 147 9.40 15.16 -8.05
N GLY A 148 8.14 15.16 -8.51
CA GLY A 148 7.66 16.15 -9.48
C GLY A 148 7.72 17.58 -8.94
N ILE A 149 7.31 17.77 -7.68
CA ILE A 149 7.41 19.06 -6.98
C ILE A 149 8.87 19.53 -6.89
N GLY A 150 9.81 18.67 -6.48
CA GLY A 150 11.23 19.02 -6.39
C GLY A 150 11.83 19.45 -7.72
N LYS A 151 11.51 18.75 -8.81
CA LYS A 151 11.93 19.16 -10.17
C LYS A 151 11.35 20.52 -10.55
N ALA A 152 10.08 20.77 -10.25
CA ALA A 152 9.46 22.07 -10.50
C ALA A 152 10.07 23.18 -9.63
N MET A 153 10.51 22.87 -8.41
CA MET A 153 11.25 23.81 -7.57
C MET A 153 12.60 24.19 -8.19
N LEU A 154 13.29 23.28 -8.88
CA LEU A 154 14.53 23.63 -9.61
C LEU A 154 14.26 24.52 -10.82
N ILE A 155 13.18 24.27 -11.57
CA ILE A 155 12.75 25.14 -12.67
C ILE A 155 12.47 26.55 -12.13
N TYR A 156 11.70 26.63 -11.03
CA TYR A 156 11.44 27.89 -10.34
C TYR A 156 12.74 28.56 -9.89
N ALA A 157 13.62 27.86 -9.19
CA ALA A 157 14.86 28.43 -8.67
C ALA A 157 15.77 28.99 -9.79
N ASN A 158 15.75 28.38 -10.99
CA ASN A 158 16.49 28.87 -12.13
C ASN A 158 16.06 30.28 -12.58
N ASP A 159 14.76 30.60 -12.46
CA ASP A 159 14.19 31.90 -12.82
C ASP A 159 14.21 32.91 -11.65
N TYR A 160 14.47 32.45 -10.42
CA TYR A 160 14.34 33.23 -9.19
C TYR A 160 15.60 33.20 -8.32
N ASP A 161 16.77 33.46 -8.91
CA ASP A 161 18.06 33.64 -8.21
C ASP A 161 18.41 32.51 -7.23
N ASP A 162 18.18 31.25 -7.63
CA ASP A 162 18.41 30.05 -6.81
C ASP A 162 17.53 29.94 -5.54
N GLU A 163 16.55 30.84 -5.37
CA GLU A 163 15.59 30.81 -4.27
C GLU A 163 14.49 29.77 -4.53
N LEU A 164 14.20 28.95 -3.52
CA LEU A 164 13.05 28.06 -3.57
C LEU A 164 11.74 28.86 -3.46
N PRO A 165 10.58 28.27 -3.84
CA PRO A 165 9.31 28.99 -3.85
C PRO A 165 9.00 29.68 -2.54
N ARG A 166 8.81 31.00 -2.62
CA ARG A 166 8.49 31.88 -1.50
C ARG A 166 7.39 32.86 -1.89
N ALA A 167 6.23 32.71 -1.29
CA ALA A 167 5.08 33.59 -1.46
C ALA A 167 5.23 34.87 -0.59
N GLY A 168 4.45 35.90 -0.90
CA GLY A 168 4.56 37.20 -0.21
C GLY A 168 5.63 38.14 -0.78
N GLY A 169 5.90 39.21 -0.04
CA GLY A 169 6.97 40.17 -0.28
C GLY A 169 8.25 39.82 0.50
N ARG A 170 9.30 40.63 0.31
CA ARG A 170 10.64 40.38 0.90
C ARG A 170 10.61 40.21 2.41
N ASN A 171 9.75 40.95 3.12
CA ASN A 171 9.63 40.90 4.58
C ASN A 171 8.24 40.39 5.03
N SER A 172 7.58 39.57 4.20
CA SER A 172 6.33 38.92 4.60
C SER A 172 6.57 37.79 5.58
N ALA A 173 5.55 37.54 6.40
CA ALA A 173 5.53 36.47 7.39
C ALA A 173 4.60 35.32 6.99
N LEU A 174 4.79 34.17 7.63
CA LEU A 174 3.83 33.08 7.56
C LEU A 174 2.49 33.54 8.15
N GLY A 175 1.39 33.31 7.42
CA GLY A 175 0.04 33.65 7.86
C GLY A 175 -1.01 33.15 6.88
N THR A 176 -2.23 33.72 6.95
CA THR A 176 -3.26 33.40 5.95
C THR A 176 -3.08 34.32 4.74
N THR A 177 -3.18 33.79 3.53
CA THR A 177 -3.16 34.60 2.31
C THR A 177 -4.37 35.55 2.29
N PRO A 178 -4.17 36.89 2.36
CA PRO A 178 -5.27 37.84 2.48
C PRO A 178 -6.26 37.81 1.32
N ASN A 179 -5.77 37.70 0.08
CA ASN A 179 -6.59 37.65 -1.12
C ASN A 179 -6.00 36.69 -2.16
N TRP A 180 -6.29 35.40 -2.01
CA TRP A 180 -5.79 34.35 -2.89
C TRP A 180 -6.13 34.52 -4.39
N GLN A 181 -7.10 35.39 -4.73
CA GLN A 181 -7.52 35.71 -6.09
C GLN A 181 -7.15 37.14 -6.52
N GLY A 182 -6.26 37.81 -5.80
CA GLY A 182 -5.86 39.20 -6.07
C GLY A 182 -5.27 39.38 -7.47
N ASP A 183 -5.52 40.53 -8.09
CA ASP A 183 -5.05 40.81 -9.46
C ASP A 183 -3.55 41.06 -9.56
N THR A 184 -2.91 41.35 -8.42
CA THR A 184 -1.45 41.53 -8.34
C THR A 184 -0.90 40.77 -7.14
N ARG A 185 0.37 40.40 -7.21
CA ARG A 185 1.09 39.77 -6.09
C ARG A 185 0.94 40.58 -4.79
N ARG A 186 1.06 41.90 -4.92
CA ARG A 186 0.94 42.84 -3.81
C ARG A 186 -0.46 42.83 -3.20
N ALA A 187 -1.51 42.86 -4.02
CA ALA A 187 -2.88 42.77 -3.56
C ALA A 187 -3.20 41.41 -2.93
N ALA A 188 -2.59 40.34 -3.45
CA ALA A 188 -2.83 38.99 -2.97
C ALA A 188 -2.27 38.75 -1.57
N PHE A 189 -1.04 39.20 -1.33
CA PHE A 189 -0.32 38.97 -0.07
C PHE A 189 -0.32 40.17 0.89
N GLY A 190 -0.79 41.34 0.45
CA GLY A 190 -1.01 42.51 1.31
C GLY A 190 0.26 43.20 1.81
N PHE A 191 1.35 43.20 1.03
CA PHE A 191 2.58 43.94 1.36
C PHE A 191 2.62 45.33 0.72
N ASP A 192 3.49 46.22 1.20
CA ASP A 192 3.63 47.58 0.68
C ASP A 192 4.47 47.66 -0.62
N SER A 193 4.70 48.85 -1.15
CA SER A 193 5.53 49.05 -2.36
C SER A 193 7.01 48.69 -2.18
N LYS A 194 7.49 48.61 -0.94
CA LYS A 194 8.86 48.25 -0.57
C LYS A 194 9.01 46.77 -0.20
N GLY A 195 7.93 45.99 -0.25
CA GLY A 195 7.93 44.57 0.11
C GLY A 195 7.82 44.31 1.61
N ASN A 196 7.45 45.31 2.41
CA ASN A 196 7.25 45.17 3.85
C ASN A 196 5.83 44.76 4.21
N GLY A 197 5.73 44.04 5.33
CA GLY A 197 4.46 43.49 5.80
C GLY A 197 3.94 42.38 4.90
N GLY A 198 2.63 42.21 4.88
CA GLY A 198 1.98 41.12 4.16
C GLY A 198 2.19 39.74 4.79
N GLN A 199 1.36 38.80 4.36
CA GLN A 199 1.35 37.43 4.85
C GLN A 199 1.05 36.47 3.71
N ALA A 200 1.58 35.26 3.82
CA ALA A 200 1.29 34.19 2.88
C ALA A 200 1.25 32.85 3.62
N SER A 201 0.37 31.97 3.14
CA SER A 201 0.23 30.61 3.67
C SER A 201 1.42 29.73 3.29
N MET A 202 1.58 28.57 3.96
CA MET A 202 2.56 27.58 3.54
C MET A 202 2.21 27.05 2.13
N SER A 203 0.93 26.81 1.86
CA SER A 203 0.46 26.31 0.57
C SER A 203 0.62 27.32 -0.57
N ALA A 204 0.58 28.63 -0.29
CA ALA A 204 0.83 29.66 -1.30
C ALA A 204 2.24 29.52 -1.90
N ASN A 205 3.23 29.05 -1.12
CA ASN A 205 4.58 28.77 -1.65
C ASN A 205 4.54 27.68 -2.71
N PHE A 206 3.82 26.58 -2.46
CA PHE A 206 3.59 25.54 -3.45
C PHE A 206 2.76 26.04 -4.64
N TYR A 207 1.84 26.98 -4.43
CA TYR A 207 1.02 27.53 -5.50
C TYR A 207 1.85 28.30 -6.55
N LEU A 208 3.00 28.84 -6.16
CA LEU A 208 3.92 29.45 -7.12
C LEU A 208 4.40 28.46 -8.19
N LEU A 209 4.48 27.16 -7.86
CA LEU A 209 4.80 26.12 -8.84
C LEU A 209 3.64 25.84 -9.79
N VAL A 210 2.39 26.00 -9.35
CA VAL A 210 1.22 25.96 -10.24
C VAL A 210 1.27 27.14 -11.21
N LYS A 211 1.59 28.32 -10.69
CA LYS A 211 1.59 29.59 -11.42
C LYS A 211 2.74 29.73 -12.42
N TYR A 212 3.95 29.33 -12.04
CA TYR A 212 5.16 29.60 -12.81
C TYR A 212 5.83 28.35 -13.40
N ALA A 213 5.55 27.16 -12.88
CA ALA A 213 6.11 25.90 -13.36
C ALA A 213 5.02 24.92 -13.86
N GLU A 214 3.79 25.40 -14.04
CA GLU A 214 2.62 24.66 -14.55
C GLU A 214 2.34 23.32 -13.83
N VAL A 215 2.73 23.21 -12.56
CA VAL A 215 2.46 22.00 -11.78
C VAL A 215 0.95 21.86 -11.56
N THR A 216 0.39 20.71 -11.91
CA THR A 216 -1.04 20.49 -11.71
C THR A 216 -1.39 20.41 -10.20
N PRO A 217 -2.51 21.01 -9.74
CA PRO A 217 -2.91 20.97 -8.33
C PRO A 217 -3.05 19.56 -7.75
N LYS A 218 -3.36 18.59 -8.60
CA LYS A 218 -3.45 17.17 -8.22
C LYS A 218 -2.13 16.65 -7.66
N SER A 219 -0.98 17.20 -8.05
CA SER A 219 0.33 16.77 -7.53
C SER A 219 0.52 17.12 -6.06
N PHE A 220 -0.24 18.05 -5.48
CA PHE A 220 -0.08 18.47 -4.08
C PHE A 220 -0.92 17.66 -3.09
N ARG A 221 -1.70 16.67 -3.55
CA ARG A 221 -2.53 15.83 -2.69
C ARG A 221 -1.95 14.43 -2.51
N CYS A 222 -2.23 13.84 -1.35
CA CYS A 222 -2.10 12.40 -1.14
C CYS A 222 -3.41 11.69 -1.57
N ASP A 223 -3.31 10.73 -2.49
CA ASP A 223 -4.49 10.06 -3.10
C ASP A 223 -5.38 9.29 -2.11
N LYS A 224 -4.83 8.83 -0.99
CA LYS A 224 -5.54 7.97 -0.04
C LYS A 224 -6.21 8.72 1.10
N ASP A 225 -6.02 10.02 1.18
CA ASP A 225 -6.63 10.82 2.24
C ASP A 225 -7.85 11.58 1.72
N ARG A 226 -9.03 11.17 2.21
CA ARG A 226 -10.33 11.75 1.84
C ARG A 226 -10.55 13.13 2.45
N ALA A 227 -9.77 13.51 3.48
CA ALA A 227 -9.83 14.84 4.05
C ALA A 227 -9.29 15.89 3.07
N PHE A 228 -8.53 15.46 2.06
CA PHE A 228 -7.97 16.32 1.03
C PHE A 228 -8.74 16.23 -0.28
N LYS A 229 -8.88 17.39 -0.91
CA LYS A 229 -9.54 17.53 -2.21
C LYS A 229 -8.57 18.22 -3.15
N GLU A 230 -8.51 17.72 -4.38
CA GLU A 230 -7.85 18.47 -5.44
C GLU A 230 -8.48 19.85 -5.57
N PHE A 231 -7.65 20.87 -5.66
CA PHE A 231 -8.12 22.22 -5.95
C PHE A 231 -8.58 22.31 -7.40
N LYS A 232 -9.85 22.63 -7.60
CA LYS A 232 -10.45 22.85 -8.91
C LYS A 232 -11.08 24.23 -8.94
N LEU A 233 -10.61 25.08 -9.84
CA LEU A 233 -11.08 26.45 -9.96
C LEU A 233 -12.61 26.55 -10.11
N ARG A 234 -13.19 25.62 -10.86
CA ARG A 234 -14.64 25.53 -11.13
C ARG A 234 -15.49 25.42 -9.86
N ASP A 235 -14.94 24.86 -8.77
CA ASP A 235 -15.67 24.68 -7.51
C ASP A 235 -15.89 26.01 -6.77
N TYR A 236 -15.15 27.07 -7.14
CA TYR A 236 -15.18 28.38 -6.48
C TYR A 236 -15.96 29.45 -7.23
N LYS A 237 -16.56 29.10 -8.39
CA LYS A 237 -17.39 30.01 -9.21
C LYS A 237 -16.68 31.33 -9.57
N ILE A 238 -15.37 31.29 -9.78
CA ILE A 238 -14.59 32.43 -10.27
C ILE A 238 -14.73 32.49 -11.80
N ALA A 239 -15.16 33.65 -12.30
CA ALA A 239 -15.22 33.93 -13.73
C ALA A 239 -13.95 34.65 -14.20
N ASN A 240 -13.61 34.48 -15.48
CA ASN A 240 -12.53 35.23 -16.17
C ASN A 240 -11.14 35.12 -15.52
N LYS A 241 -10.85 33.99 -14.87
CA LYS A 241 -9.50 33.66 -14.38
C LYS A 241 -9.17 32.22 -14.74
N ASP A 242 -7.92 31.98 -15.04
CA ASP A 242 -7.33 30.65 -15.12
C ASP A 242 -6.61 30.30 -13.82
N ILE A 243 -6.21 29.03 -13.71
CA ILE A 243 -5.54 28.55 -12.49
C ILE A 243 -4.21 29.26 -12.24
N ILE A 244 -3.53 29.67 -13.31
CA ILE A 244 -2.29 30.43 -13.24
C ILE A 244 -2.50 31.88 -12.79
N ASP A 245 -3.72 32.41 -12.74
CA ASP A 245 -3.98 33.81 -12.34
C ASP A 245 -4.08 33.99 -10.82
N LEU A 246 -4.16 32.88 -10.08
CA LEU A 246 -4.36 32.89 -8.64
C LEU A 246 -3.03 32.87 -7.88
N TRP A 247 -3.13 32.92 -6.54
CA TRP A 247 -1.98 33.03 -5.63
C TRP A 247 -1.99 32.00 -4.50
N ASP A 248 -3.07 31.23 -4.34
CA ASP A 248 -3.18 30.17 -3.34
C ASP A 248 -4.30 29.17 -3.71
N PHE A 249 -4.36 28.03 -3.01
CA PHE A 249 -5.36 26.98 -3.17
C PHE A 249 -6.72 27.35 -2.55
N GLY A 250 -7.25 28.52 -2.91
CA GLY A 250 -8.56 28.96 -2.44
C GLY A 250 -8.55 29.50 -1.01
N PRO A 251 -9.75 29.68 -0.41
CA PRO A 251 -9.92 30.23 0.94
C PRO A 251 -9.63 29.23 2.08
N ASP A 252 -9.31 27.97 1.78
CA ASP A 252 -9.00 26.93 2.76
C ASP A 252 -7.90 25.99 2.22
N PRO A 253 -6.67 26.51 2.06
CA PRO A 253 -5.59 25.80 1.38
C PRO A 253 -5.18 24.50 2.06
N ALA A 254 -5.38 24.38 3.38
CA ALA A 254 -5.08 23.18 4.15
C ALA A 254 -5.84 21.91 3.67
N LYS A 255 -6.95 22.07 2.95
CA LYS A 255 -7.70 20.96 2.32
C LYS A 255 -7.12 20.51 0.99
N HIS A 256 -6.24 21.28 0.38
CA HIS A 256 -5.75 21.05 -0.98
C HIS A 256 -4.29 20.58 -1.04
N VAL A 257 -3.52 20.83 0.02
CA VAL A 257 -2.10 20.46 0.09
C VAL A 257 -1.85 19.47 1.22
N SER A 258 -1.37 18.27 0.89
CA SER A 258 -1.07 17.18 1.83
C SER A 258 0.36 17.16 2.35
N PHE A 259 1.19 18.12 1.93
CA PHE A 259 2.61 18.18 2.26
C PHE A 259 2.92 19.32 3.22
N SER A 260 4.01 19.15 3.96
CA SER A 260 4.68 20.21 4.69
C SER A 260 5.85 20.75 3.88
N TYR A 261 6.25 21.98 4.16
CA TYR A 261 7.32 22.67 3.46
C TYR A 261 8.22 23.37 4.48
N HIS A 262 9.52 23.39 4.19
CA HIS A 262 10.48 24.13 4.99
C HIS A 262 10.08 25.60 5.02
N ILE A 263 10.02 26.20 6.20
CA ILE A 263 9.57 27.58 6.36
C ILE A 263 10.46 28.56 5.57
N PRO A 264 9.94 29.25 4.53
CA PRO A 264 10.75 30.13 3.68
C PRO A 264 10.84 31.57 4.23
N TYR A 265 10.39 31.78 5.47
CA TYR A 265 10.32 33.09 6.10
C TYR A 265 11.26 33.09 7.31
N GLY A 266 12.18 34.05 7.35
CA GLY A 266 13.18 34.18 8.43
C GLY A 266 14.60 34.04 7.91
N ASN A 267 15.53 33.75 8.84
CA ASN A 267 16.97 33.81 8.58
C ASN A 267 17.55 32.56 7.90
N TYR A 268 16.77 31.47 7.82
CA TYR A 268 17.25 30.17 7.37
C TYR A 268 16.43 29.62 6.21
N ALA A 269 15.88 30.49 5.37
CA ALA A 269 15.25 30.07 4.13
C ALA A 269 16.22 29.24 3.26
N LEU A 270 15.69 28.20 2.62
CA LEU A 270 16.47 27.31 1.76
C LEU A 270 16.61 27.88 0.35
N THR A 271 17.77 27.59 -0.23
CA THR A 271 18.17 27.83 -1.63
C THR A 271 18.69 26.51 -2.22
N SER A 272 18.88 26.47 -3.54
CA SER A 272 19.48 25.32 -4.23
C SER A 272 20.92 24.99 -3.75
N SER A 273 21.59 25.93 -3.10
CA SER A 273 22.97 25.82 -2.61
C SER A 273 23.11 25.35 -1.16
N ASN A 274 21.99 25.11 -0.46
CA ASN A 274 22.03 24.56 0.90
C ASN A 274 22.52 23.10 0.91
N LEU A 275 22.81 22.55 2.10
CA LEU A 275 23.28 21.18 2.22
C LEU A 275 22.29 20.19 1.57
N PRO A 276 22.76 19.25 0.73
CA PRO A 276 21.90 18.31 0.02
C PRO A 276 20.90 17.57 0.91
N GLY A 277 21.31 17.18 2.11
CA GLY A 277 20.47 16.46 3.08
C GLY A 277 19.47 17.32 3.88
N MET A 278 19.32 18.60 3.57
CA MET A 278 18.27 19.43 4.19
C MET A 278 16.90 19.06 3.60
N ALA A 279 15.90 18.91 4.46
CA ALA A 279 14.55 18.56 4.03
C ALA A 279 13.80 19.82 3.56
N VAL A 280 13.30 19.77 2.32
CA VAL A 280 12.59 20.87 1.65
C VAL A 280 11.09 20.70 1.80
N ALA A 281 10.56 19.51 1.48
CA ALA A 281 9.15 19.18 1.61
C ALA A 281 9.00 17.76 2.15
N ALA A 282 7.90 17.45 2.82
CA ALA A 282 7.64 16.09 3.28
C ALA A 282 6.14 15.82 3.37
N ASP A 283 5.77 14.56 3.63
CA ASP A 283 4.44 14.27 4.15
C ASP A 283 4.14 15.14 5.38
N ARG A 284 2.86 15.33 5.65
CA ARG A 284 2.38 16.34 6.59
C ARG A 284 2.92 16.17 8.02
N ASN A 285 3.39 17.26 8.60
CA ASN A 285 3.84 17.36 9.98
C ASN A 285 2.73 16.86 10.94
N PRO A 286 2.98 15.82 11.74
CA PRO A 286 1.95 15.23 12.59
C PRO A 286 1.56 16.09 13.79
N TRP A 287 2.35 17.11 14.13
CA TRP A 287 2.16 17.93 15.33
C TRP A 287 1.28 19.17 15.11
N LEU A 288 0.99 19.50 13.85
CA LEU A 288 0.16 20.65 13.50
C LEU A 288 -1.26 20.19 13.13
N PRO A 289 -2.31 20.94 13.53
CA PRO A 289 -3.69 20.65 13.17
C PRO A 289 -3.87 20.49 11.67
N SER A 290 -4.55 19.43 11.25
CA SER A 290 -4.80 19.14 9.83
C SER A 290 -6.21 18.55 9.61
N PRO A 291 -6.82 18.71 8.42
CA PRO A 291 -8.05 18.02 8.05
C PRO A 291 -8.04 16.50 8.31
N ALA A 292 -6.87 15.84 8.27
CA ALA A 292 -6.72 14.41 8.54
C ALA A 292 -6.55 14.08 10.03
N GLY A 293 -6.51 15.09 10.90
CA GLY A 293 -6.14 14.98 12.32
C GLY A 293 -4.72 15.47 12.60
N TYR A 294 -4.35 15.44 13.88
CA TYR A 294 -3.03 15.81 14.39
C TYR A 294 -2.75 15.08 15.72
N ARG A 295 -1.49 15.08 16.14
CA ARG A 295 -1.01 14.52 17.42
C ARG A 295 -1.06 15.56 18.52
N SER A 296 -1.50 15.14 19.70
CA SER A 296 -1.65 16.03 20.85
C SER A 296 -0.31 16.36 21.51
N LYS A 297 -0.31 17.35 22.41
CA LYS A 297 0.83 17.64 23.29
C LYS A 297 1.23 16.44 24.14
N THR A 298 0.27 15.61 24.58
CA THR A 298 0.53 14.39 25.34
C THR A 298 1.29 13.36 24.49
N ASP A 299 0.92 13.20 23.23
CA ASP A 299 1.65 12.34 22.29
C ASP A 299 3.08 12.84 22.07
N PHE A 300 3.27 14.16 22.01
CA PHE A 300 4.59 14.79 21.88
C PHE A 300 5.47 14.54 23.09
N GLN A 301 4.93 14.71 24.31
CA GLN A 301 5.66 14.41 25.54
C GLN A 301 6.08 12.94 25.62
N ALA A 302 5.20 12.05 25.15
CA ALA A 302 5.42 10.61 25.11
C ALA A 302 6.29 10.14 23.93
N PHE A 303 6.75 11.04 23.05
CA PHE A 303 7.75 10.73 22.04
C PHE A 303 9.14 10.72 22.65
N ASP A 304 9.87 9.65 22.35
CA ASP A 304 11.27 9.45 22.72
C ASP A 304 12.02 8.91 21.49
N PRO A 305 13.03 9.62 20.97
CA PRO A 305 13.81 9.18 19.82
C PRO A 305 14.64 7.91 20.11
N ASN A 306 14.92 7.58 21.37
CA ASN A 306 15.60 6.34 21.76
C ASN A 306 14.61 5.20 22.08
N GLY A 307 13.31 5.46 21.94
CA GLY A 307 12.26 4.51 22.27
C GLY A 307 12.10 3.38 21.26
N THR A 308 11.23 2.43 21.57
CA THR A 308 10.87 1.36 20.62
C THR A 308 10.25 1.93 19.34
N ARG A 309 10.21 1.13 18.27
CA ARG A 309 9.54 1.52 17.01
C ARG A 309 8.13 2.07 17.23
N LYS A 310 7.35 1.49 18.15
CA LYS A 310 6.00 1.95 18.49
C LYS A 310 5.98 3.40 19.02
N ILE A 311 6.99 3.78 19.80
CA ILE A 311 7.15 5.13 20.34
C ILE A 311 7.58 6.10 19.24
N ILE A 312 8.57 5.73 18.41
CA ILE A 312 9.06 6.58 17.30
C ILE A 312 7.95 6.90 16.30
N LYS A 313 7.08 5.92 15.98
CA LYS A 313 5.93 6.13 15.08
C LYS A 313 4.98 7.26 15.51
N ARG A 314 5.01 7.70 16.78
CA ARG A 314 4.22 8.85 17.25
C ARG A 314 4.61 10.15 16.56
N ALA A 315 5.88 10.28 16.18
CA ALA A 315 6.47 11.46 15.58
C ALA A 315 6.54 11.43 14.05
N ASN A 316 6.13 10.32 13.43
CA ASN A 316 6.00 10.22 11.97
C ASN A 316 4.70 10.84 11.48
N ALA A 317 4.66 11.17 10.19
CA ALA A 317 3.45 11.63 9.53
C ALA A 317 2.26 10.69 9.80
N LEU A 318 1.07 11.26 9.98
CA LEU A 318 -0.16 10.49 10.19
C LEU A 318 -0.54 9.70 8.93
N HIS A 319 -0.25 10.28 7.77
CA HIS A 319 -0.33 9.58 6.50
C HIS A 319 0.61 8.37 6.53
N HIS A 320 0.23 7.29 5.83
CA HIS A 320 0.98 6.03 5.88
C HIS A 320 1.00 5.36 7.27
N LYS A 321 -0.02 5.58 8.11
CA LYS A 321 -0.25 4.89 9.40
C LYS A 321 0.86 5.12 10.44
N GLY A 322 1.57 6.25 10.36
CA GLY A 322 2.72 6.53 11.23
C GLY A 322 3.94 5.67 10.93
N ASP A 323 3.98 4.93 9.81
CA ASP A 323 5.13 4.08 9.48
C ASP A 323 6.37 4.87 9.02
N GLY A 324 6.22 6.17 8.75
CA GLY A 324 7.26 7.04 8.20
C GLY A 324 6.65 8.09 7.28
N GLN A 325 7.50 8.80 6.55
CA GLN A 325 7.15 9.93 5.70
C GLN A 325 8.03 9.93 4.45
N ASN A 326 7.47 10.34 3.33
CA ASN A 326 8.24 10.73 2.17
C ASN A 326 8.84 12.11 2.43
N VAL A 327 10.14 12.26 2.16
CA VAL A 327 10.90 13.49 2.38
C VAL A 327 11.62 13.83 1.09
N LEU A 328 11.39 15.05 0.60
CA LEU A 328 12.12 15.69 -0.48
C LEU A 328 13.28 16.48 0.10
N PHE A 329 14.47 16.22 -0.40
CA PHE A 329 15.71 16.88 0.00
C PHE A 329 16.17 17.93 -1.03
N VAL A 330 17.12 18.78 -0.67
CA VAL A 330 17.59 19.92 -1.50
C VAL A 330 18.15 19.47 -2.85
N ASP A 331 18.86 18.34 -2.90
CA ASP A 331 19.35 17.72 -4.13
C ASP A 331 18.25 17.04 -4.99
N CYS A 332 16.98 17.26 -4.62
CA CYS A 332 15.79 16.77 -5.30
C CYS A 332 15.57 15.25 -5.26
N HIS A 333 16.33 14.51 -4.46
CA HIS A 333 15.96 13.12 -4.19
C HIS A 333 14.78 13.08 -3.20
N VAL A 334 13.97 12.02 -3.33
CA VAL A 334 12.88 11.74 -2.41
C VAL A 334 13.09 10.36 -1.83
N SER A 335 13.11 10.28 -0.50
CA SER A 335 13.24 9.01 0.23
C SER A 335 12.05 8.80 1.16
N PHE A 336 11.73 7.53 1.43
CA PHE A 336 10.79 7.18 2.48
C PHE A 336 11.55 6.96 3.78
N GLU A 337 11.45 7.93 4.68
CA GLU A 337 12.12 7.93 5.97
C GLU A 337 11.23 7.31 7.03
N ARG A 338 11.79 6.34 7.76
CA ARG A 338 11.04 5.63 8.81
C ARG A 338 10.92 6.46 10.08
N GLU A 339 11.72 7.50 10.22
CA GLU A 339 11.90 8.26 11.45
C GLU A 339 12.00 9.74 11.07
N PRO A 340 11.45 10.66 11.88
CA PRO A 340 11.38 12.06 11.49
C PRO A 340 12.73 12.77 11.66
N PHE A 341 13.64 12.19 12.45
CA PHE A 341 15.00 12.67 12.65
C PHE A 341 15.94 12.25 11.51
N CYS A 342 15.53 12.57 10.29
CA CYS A 342 16.23 12.22 9.04
C CYS A 342 16.85 13.45 8.35
N GLY A 343 16.83 14.62 9.00
CA GLY A 343 17.54 15.81 8.56
C GLY A 343 19.04 15.74 8.86
N VAL A 344 19.76 16.80 8.49
CA VAL A 344 21.20 16.91 8.71
C VAL A 344 21.54 16.75 10.20
N LYS A 345 22.46 15.83 10.52
CA LYS A 345 22.85 15.45 11.90
C LYS A 345 21.72 14.81 12.73
N ASP A 346 20.87 14.01 12.09
CA ASP A 346 19.70 13.39 12.73
C ASP A 346 18.72 14.46 13.26
N ASP A 347 18.57 15.54 12.51
CA ASP A 347 17.63 16.59 12.85
C ASP A 347 16.18 16.15 12.60
N ASN A 348 15.29 16.49 13.52
CA ASN A 348 13.87 16.22 13.36
C ASN A 348 13.21 17.24 12.46
N ILE A 349 12.87 16.81 11.24
CA ILE A 349 12.38 17.68 10.19
C ILE A 349 11.04 18.38 10.51
N TYR A 350 10.35 17.97 11.58
CA TYR A 350 9.06 18.50 11.98
C TYR A 350 9.10 19.40 13.22
N THR A 351 10.23 19.48 13.93
CA THR A 351 10.32 20.17 15.22
C THR A 351 11.51 21.11 15.25
N PRO A 352 11.39 22.33 15.81
CA PRO A 352 12.55 23.21 15.94
C PRO A 352 13.59 22.59 16.85
N GLN A 353 14.85 22.72 16.48
CA GLN A 353 15.97 22.18 17.26
C GLN A 353 16.01 22.72 18.69
N THR A 354 16.57 21.90 19.56
CA THR A 354 16.94 22.29 20.93
C THR A 354 18.38 21.92 21.19
N THR A 355 18.99 22.52 22.20
CA THR A 355 20.34 22.18 22.62
C THR A 355 20.44 20.83 23.33
N THR A 356 19.32 20.22 23.73
CA THR A 356 19.31 18.97 24.52
C THR A 356 19.27 17.72 23.64
N ASP A 357 18.31 17.63 22.72
CA ASP A 357 18.24 16.55 21.73
C ASP A 357 17.50 17.06 20.48
N ILE A 358 18.24 17.23 19.39
CA ILE A 358 17.72 17.71 18.10
C ILE A 358 16.78 16.71 17.44
N ARG A 359 16.87 15.41 17.77
CA ARG A 359 15.94 14.38 17.27
C ARG A 359 14.54 14.53 17.89
N LYS A 360 14.44 15.20 19.04
CA LYS A 360 13.17 15.49 19.71
C LYS A 360 12.67 16.89 19.37
N GLY A 361 13.52 17.90 19.56
CA GLY A 361 13.16 19.31 19.37
C GLY A 361 12.03 19.80 20.30
N THR A 362 11.35 20.87 19.90
CA THR A 362 10.17 21.41 20.60
C THR A 362 8.88 21.21 19.82
N LEU A 363 7.72 21.25 20.50
CA LEU A 363 6.43 21.14 19.81
C LEU A 363 6.27 22.34 18.87
N PRO A 364 6.13 22.12 17.55
CA PRO A 364 6.07 23.21 16.59
C PRO A 364 4.76 23.99 16.70
N THR A 365 4.85 25.27 16.37
CA THR A 365 3.74 26.21 16.18
C THR A 365 3.94 26.93 14.85
N LEU A 366 2.93 27.67 14.39
CA LEU A 366 3.07 28.50 13.17
C LEU A 366 4.02 29.69 13.35
N THR A 367 4.42 29.99 14.59
CA THR A 367 5.43 31.01 14.90
C THR A 367 6.83 30.42 15.07
N SER A 368 6.97 29.09 14.97
CA SER A 368 8.25 28.42 15.09
C SER A 368 9.17 28.79 13.93
N GLN A 369 10.47 28.83 14.23
CA GLN A 369 11.53 29.17 13.29
C GLN A 369 12.63 28.12 13.41
N PRO A 370 13.37 27.84 12.33
CA PRO A 370 14.56 27.01 12.43
C PRO A 370 15.57 27.68 13.37
N ALA A 371 16.19 26.92 14.26
CA ALA A 371 17.15 27.43 15.23
C ALA A 371 18.56 27.60 14.60
N SER A 372 18.87 26.88 13.52
CA SER A 372 20.19 26.90 12.89
C SER A 372 20.09 26.67 11.36
N ARG A 373 21.23 26.85 10.65
CA ARG A 373 21.34 26.55 9.21
C ARG A 373 21.16 25.05 8.87
N THR A 374 21.22 24.18 9.88
CA THR A 374 21.03 22.73 9.74
C THR A 374 19.73 22.25 10.38
N ASP A 375 18.86 23.18 10.82
CA ASP A 375 17.53 22.88 11.34
C ASP A 375 16.53 22.88 10.18
N SER A 376 16.00 21.71 9.85
CA SER A 376 14.91 21.56 8.90
C SER A 376 13.60 21.68 9.64
N LEU A 377 12.84 22.76 9.38
CA LEU A 377 11.53 22.94 10.00
C LEU A 377 10.42 22.96 8.96
N LEU A 378 9.76 21.82 8.78
CA LEU A 378 8.65 21.68 7.85
C LEU A 378 7.30 21.92 8.52
N LEU A 379 6.61 22.96 8.08
CA LEU A 379 5.29 23.36 8.56
C LEU A 379 4.25 23.21 7.46
N HIS A 380 2.97 23.26 7.83
CA HIS A 380 1.86 23.35 6.89
C HIS A 380 0.73 24.21 7.45
N ASP A 381 -0.21 24.58 6.59
CA ASP A 381 -1.34 25.40 7.01
C ASP A 381 -2.28 24.63 7.95
N PRO A 382 -2.79 25.28 8.99
CA PRO A 382 -3.86 24.73 9.81
C PRO A 382 -5.19 24.76 9.03
N PRO A 383 -6.13 23.85 9.29
CA PRO A 383 -7.49 24.00 8.81
C PRO A 383 -8.12 25.28 9.35
N LYS A 384 -8.97 25.90 8.53
CA LYS A 384 -9.66 27.14 8.90
C LYS A 384 -10.35 27.01 10.26
N GLY A 385 -9.99 27.88 11.21
CA GLY A 385 -10.55 27.91 12.57
C GLY A 385 -9.75 27.13 13.63
N ALA A 386 -8.68 26.42 13.27
CA ALA A 386 -7.86 25.64 14.21
C ALA A 386 -6.82 26.48 15.01
N GLY A 387 -7.10 27.77 15.24
CA GLY A 387 -6.19 28.72 15.90
C GLY A 387 -6.92 29.81 16.68
N LYS A 388 -8.10 29.50 17.23
CA LYS A 388 -8.73 30.31 18.28
C LYS A 388 -8.41 29.74 19.65
#